data_AF-A0A2H6JP85-F1
#
_entry.id   AF-A0A2H6JP85-F1
#
_cell.length_a   1.000
_cell.length_b   1.000
_cell.length_c   1.000
_cell.angle_alpha   90.00
_cell.angle_beta   90.00
_cell.angle_gamma   90.00
#
_symmetry.space_group_name_H-M   'P 1'
#
loop_
_entity.id
_entity.type
_entity.pdbx_description
1 polymer ?
#
loop_
_entity_poly.entity_id
_entity_poly.type
_entity_poly.pdbx_seq_one_letter_code
_entity_poly.pdbx_strand_id
1 'polypeptide(L)'
;MITSELLTKQVDINRIIPECIDLAKASEASLPFQYMHMPLAWWDSFHNGTDSLFGKKRGQNFLGAQSRLEEFFLLIARDGDSLCGAIPLVRHTLKTPKSQGGLCIITFAGDYILLPFQDFVVEPSRRQEVISSFLERIAQLLKAGCSFFWAGHLPEESPNLAVLRASCAALQGHHIASLEAISYQRGGVWPWTIGGISATLKEMCEICTKFGVTFNGLEELAIKTAACTPQSLLFPGTRNNLLQELNTLIAGIDRHESLADFAKRFKSFLKNSPILYPYIELPLDREEYLGSLSYSTRRYFRRYLGKFLEAGGSFEIVRPDEITAEDIEDYIRLHLLRWGNGSHAICGESADYHRTISAAMAQQGMFLLFFARYQGKRIAVHSCFDIGSRREGYLTGRDPDYTKLRAGRLLYIQTIFDAIDKGFSRYELGVIGFGYKMSFVKKTTVAHNFFLYPADQELNFDQFFLGFECMEPIRG
;
A
#
# COMPACT_ATOMS: atom_id res chain seq x y z
N MET A 1 17.07 -28.72 15.08
CA MET A 1 17.96 -27.63 14.57
C MET A 1 17.27 -27.09 13.34
N ILE A 2 17.00 -25.78 13.31
CA ILE A 2 16.26 -25.20 12.19
C ILE A 2 17.15 -25.18 10.95
N THR A 3 16.57 -25.65 9.85
CA THR A 3 17.22 -25.62 8.53
C THR A 3 16.32 -24.88 7.55
N SER A 4 16.89 -23.96 6.80
CA SER A 4 16.19 -23.25 5.74
C SER A 4 16.55 -23.80 4.36
N GLU A 5 15.55 -23.99 3.51
CA GLU A 5 15.72 -24.41 2.12
C GLU A 5 15.01 -23.45 1.17
N LEU A 6 15.60 -23.25 -0.02
CA LEU A 6 15.05 -22.41 -1.07
C LEU A 6 14.45 -23.31 -2.15
N LEU A 7 13.13 -23.29 -2.28
CA LEU A 7 12.40 -24.01 -3.31
C LEU A 7 12.23 -23.10 -4.54
N THR A 8 12.67 -23.58 -5.70
CA THR A 8 12.61 -22.82 -6.97
C THR A 8 11.79 -23.50 -8.05
N LYS A 9 11.56 -24.82 -7.92
CA LYS A 9 10.76 -25.59 -8.87
C LYS A 9 9.29 -25.48 -8.50
N GLN A 10 8.46 -25.14 -9.48
CA GLN A 10 7.01 -25.01 -9.30
C GLN A 10 6.37 -26.27 -8.70
N VAL A 11 6.83 -27.46 -9.08
CA VAL A 11 6.30 -28.73 -8.54
C VAL A 11 6.54 -28.86 -7.04
N ASP A 12 7.73 -28.48 -6.57
CA ASP A 12 8.09 -28.56 -5.14
C ASP A 12 7.35 -27.48 -4.33
N ILE A 13 7.24 -26.28 -4.90
CA ILE A 13 6.47 -25.17 -4.32
C ILE A 13 4.99 -25.56 -4.20
N ASN A 14 4.39 -26.09 -5.26
CA ASN A 14 2.97 -26.50 -5.26
C ASN A 14 2.68 -27.57 -4.21
N ARG A 15 3.64 -28.47 -3.96
CA ARG A 15 3.50 -29.54 -2.98
C ARG A 15 3.44 -29.01 -1.53
N ILE A 16 4.14 -27.93 -1.22
CA ILE A 16 4.22 -27.38 0.14
C ILE A 16 3.13 -26.33 0.46
N ILE A 17 2.44 -25.78 -0.55
CA ILE A 17 1.41 -24.73 -0.34
C ILE A 17 0.40 -25.08 0.77
N PRO A 18 -0.18 -26.29 0.83
CA PRO A 18 -1.12 -26.63 1.91
C PRO A 18 -0.49 -26.51 3.30
N GLU A 19 0.73 -27.03 3.50
CA GLU A 19 1.48 -26.90 4.76
C GLU A 19 1.77 -25.44 5.10
N CYS A 20 2.08 -24.58 4.11
CA CYS A 20 2.29 -23.16 4.34
C CYS A 20 1.01 -22.44 4.81
N ILE A 21 -0.15 -22.80 4.24
CA ILE A 21 -1.45 -22.23 4.65
C ILE A 21 -1.79 -22.67 6.08
N ASP A 22 -1.54 -23.94 6.41
CA ASP A 22 -1.77 -24.46 7.76
C ASP A 22 -0.82 -23.81 8.77
N LEU A 23 0.45 -23.60 8.40
CA LEU A 23 1.41 -22.84 9.21
C LEU A 23 0.92 -21.40 9.45
N ALA A 24 0.40 -20.72 8.42
CA ALA A 24 -0.13 -19.37 8.57
C ALA A 24 -1.29 -19.32 9.58
N LYS A 25 -2.23 -20.27 9.48
CA LYS A 25 -3.34 -20.39 10.44
C LYS A 25 -2.84 -20.68 11.86
N ALA A 26 -1.94 -21.65 12.01
CA ALA A 26 -1.39 -22.07 13.30
C ALA A 26 -0.50 -21.00 13.97
N SER A 27 0.11 -20.13 13.16
CA SER A 27 0.95 -19.01 13.62
C SER A 27 0.14 -17.73 13.86
N GLU A 28 -1.20 -17.79 13.77
CA GLU A 28 -2.11 -16.65 13.92
C GLU A 28 -1.80 -15.51 12.93
N ALA A 29 -1.36 -15.85 11.72
CA ALA A 29 -1.07 -14.88 10.67
C ALA A 29 -2.33 -14.09 10.29
N SER A 30 -2.22 -12.76 10.31
CA SER A 30 -3.35 -11.84 10.12
C SER A 30 -3.34 -11.07 8.79
N LEU A 31 -2.27 -11.18 8.00
CA LEU A 31 -2.11 -10.44 6.75
C LEU A 31 -2.51 -11.28 5.55
N PRO A 32 -3.22 -10.74 4.55
CA PRO A 32 -3.53 -11.48 3.32
C PRO A 32 -2.28 -12.05 2.62
N PHE A 33 -1.16 -11.31 2.62
CA PHE A 33 0.11 -11.75 2.03
C PHE A 33 0.63 -13.08 2.62
N GLN A 34 0.37 -13.35 3.90
CA GLN A 34 0.82 -14.56 4.59
C GLN A 34 0.08 -15.83 4.14
N TYR A 35 -0.98 -15.68 3.34
CA TYR A 35 -1.73 -16.79 2.76
C TYR A 35 -1.33 -16.94 1.29
N MET A 36 -0.63 -18.04 0.96
CA MET A 36 0.06 -18.29 -0.32
C MET A 36 -0.79 -18.04 -1.59
N HIS A 37 -2.12 -18.11 -1.51
CA HIS A 37 -3.03 -17.75 -2.60
C HIS A 37 -2.73 -16.36 -3.18
N MET A 38 -2.46 -15.38 -2.32
CA MET A 38 -2.22 -13.99 -2.72
C MET A 38 -0.90 -13.80 -3.50
N PRO A 39 0.28 -14.17 -2.96
CA PRO A 39 1.55 -14.00 -3.66
C PRO A 39 1.65 -14.86 -4.92
N LEU A 40 1.04 -16.05 -4.96
CA LEU A 40 1.03 -16.90 -6.16
C LEU A 40 0.15 -16.31 -7.26
N ALA A 41 -1.08 -15.88 -6.94
CA ALA A 41 -1.91 -15.21 -7.92
C ALA A 41 -1.26 -13.92 -8.45
N TRP A 42 -0.54 -13.19 -7.59
CA TRP A 42 0.22 -12.00 -7.99
C TRP A 42 1.33 -12.36 -8.97
N TRP A 43 2.11 -13.40 -8.66
CA TRP A 43 3.14 -13.92 -9.56
C TRP A 43 2.55 -14.33 -10.91
N ASP A 44 1.53 -15.19 -10.91
CA ASP A 44 0.89 -15.71 -12.12
C ASP A 44 0.28 -14.60 -12.99
N SER A 45 -0.21 -13.53 -12.36
CA SER A 45 -0.83 -12.41 -13.10
C SER A 45 0.18 -11.46 -13.72
N PHE A 46 1.38 -11.33 -13.15
CA PHE A 46 2.33 -10.28 -13.55
C PHE A 46 3.66 -10.83 -14.09
N HIS A 47 3.91 -12.12 -13.99
CA HIS A 47 4.99 -12.84 -14.65
C HIS A 47 4.45 -13.65 -15.84
N ASN A 48 4.90 -13.36 -17.07
CA ASN A 48 4.67 -14.25 -18.23
C ASN A 48 5.94 -14.28 -19.11
N GLY A 49 7.04 -14.79 -18.57
CA GLY A 49 8.30 -14.99 -19.31
C GLY A 49 9.21 -13.76 -19.43
N THR A 50 10.37 -13.96 -20.07
CA THR A 50 11.58 -13.12 -19.94
C THR A 50 11.49 -11.73 -20.59
N ASP A 51 10.53 -11.47 -21.48
CA ASP A 51 10.58 -10.27 -22.36
C ASP A 51 9.63 -9.12 -22.03
N SER A 52 8.73 -9.27 -21.06
CA SER A 52 7.81 -8.19 -20.66
C SER A 52 8.31 -7.42 -19.43
N LEU A 53 8.22 -6.10 -19.47
CA LEU A 53 8.40 -5.27 -18.28
C LEU A 53 7.24 -5.45 -17.30
N PHE A 54 7.55 -5.63 -16.01
CA PHE A 54 6.56 -5.78 -14.94
C PHE A 54 5.53 -4.64 -14.96
N GLY A 55 6.00 -3.40 -15.06
CA GLY A 55 5.12 -2.22 -15.07
C GLY A 55 4.14 -2.16 -16.25
N LYS A 56 4.44 -2.84 -17.37
CA LYS A 56 3.52 -2.93 -18.51
C LYS A 56 2.33 -3.85 -18.19
N LYS A 57 2.58 -4.98 -17.51
CA LYS A 57 1.55 -5.95 -17.13
C LYS A 57 0.76 -5.51 -15.92
N ARG A 58 1.46 -5.12 -14.86
CA ARG A 58 0.83 -4.60 -13.65
C ARG A 58 0.09 -3.29 -13.90
N GLY A 59 0.38 -2.59 -15.00
CA GLY A 59 -0.22 -1.30 -15.36
C GLY A 59 0.43 -0.11 -14.65
N GLN A 60 1.37 -0.38 -13.74
CA GLN A 60 2.14 0.63 -13.02
C GLN A 60 3.45 0.02 -12.53
N ASN A 61 4.46 0.87 -12.38
CA ASN A 61 5.69 0.50 -11.70
C ASN A 61 5.77 1.29 -10.39
N PHE A 62 5.47 0.63 -9.29
CA PHE A 62 5.39 1.26 -7.97
C PHE A 62 6.76 1.76 -7.47
N LEU A 63 7.85 1.17 -7.96
CA LEU A 63 9.23 1.63 -7.76
C LEU A 63 9.59 2.81 -8.68
N GLY A 64 8.84 3.05 -9.75
CA GLY A 64 9.13 4.05 -10.78
C GLY A 64 10.30 3.68 -11.71
N ALA A 65 11.08 2.65 -11.41
CA ALA A 65 12.18 2.16 -12.24
C ALA A 65 11.73 1.00 -13.13
N GLN A 66 12.11 0.97 -14.40
CA GLN A 66 11.77 -0.16 -15.28
C GLN A 66 12.31 -1.46 -14.69
N SER A 67 11.44 -2.46 -14.52
CA SER A 67 11.79 -3.73 -13.89
C SER A 67 11.24 -4.92 -14.67
N ARG A 68 11.93 -6.05 -14.53
CA ARG A 68 11.49 -7.39 -14.97
C ARG A 68 11.34 -8.26 -13.74
N LEU A 69 10.35 -9.14 -13.77
CA LEU A 69 10.06 -10.11 -12.72
C LEU A 69 10.52 -11.48 -13.23
N GLU A 70 11.62 -11.98 -12.69
CA GLU A 70 12.40 -13.05 -13.33
C GLU A 70 12.14 -14.43 -12.77
N GLU A 71 12.11 -14.55 -11.44
CA GLU A 71 12.04 -15.85 -10.77
C GLU A 71 11.26 -15.71 -9.47
N PHE A 72 10.47 -16.74 -9.16
CA PHE A 72 9.76 -16.91 -7.89
C PHE A 72 10.45 -17.99 -7.08
N PHE A 73 10.56 -17.76 -5.78
CA PHE A 73 11.13 -18.69 -4.83
C PHE A 73 10.24 -18.78 -3.61
N LEU A 74 10.26 -19.93 -2.96
CA LEU A 74 9.71 -20.08 -1.63
C LEU A 74 10.85 -20.47 -0.69
N LEU A 75 11.17 -19.57 0.24
CA LEU A 75 12.13 -19.85 1.30
C LEU A 75 11.36 -20.41 2.49
N ILE A 76 11.64 -21.66 2.86
CA ILE A 76 10.99 -22.35 3.97
C ILE A 76 11.99 -22.75 5.04
N ALA A 77 11.53 -22.86 6.28
CA ALA A 77 12.31 -23.34 7.41
C ALA A 77 11.62 -24.55 8.03
N ARG A 78 12.43 -25.56 8.38
CA ARG A 78 11.98 -26.76 9.06
C ARG A 78 12.77 -27.02 10.33
N ASP A 79 12.09 -27.56 11.34
CA ASP A 79 12.72 -28.22 12.48
C ASP A 79 12.38 -29.71 12.44
N GLY A 80 13.33 -30.52 11.96
CA GLY A 80 13.04 -31.89 11.53
C GLY A 80 12.11 -31.89 10.33
N ASP A 81 11.00 -32.62 10.43
CA ASP A 81 9.99 -32.68 9.37
C ASP A 81 8.95 -31.54 9.44
N SER A 82 8.89 -30.82 10.56
CA SER A 82 7.87 -29.78 10.78
C SER A 82 8.25 -28.48 10.08
N LEU A 83 7.37 -27.98 9.21
CA LEU A 83 7.45 -26.63 8.66
C LEU A 83 7.20 -25.60 9.78
N CYS A 84 8.12 -24.66 9.98
CA CYS A 84 8.04 -23.64 11.03
C CYS A 84 8.24 -22.21 10.52
N GLY A 85 8.58 -22.05 9.24
CA GLY A 85 8.66 -20.75 8.58
C GLY A 85 8.45 -20.83 7.09
N ALA A 86 7.86 -19.79 6.51
CA ALA A 86 7.75 -19.63 5.06
C ALA A 86 7.75 -18.14 4.67
N ILE A 87 8.41 -17.83 3.55
CA ILE A 87 8.31 -16.52 2.90
C ILE A 87 8.40 -16.67 1.36
N PRO A 88 7.39 -16.18 0.61
CA PRO A 88 7.44 -16.16 -0.84
C PRO A 88 8.24 -14.95 -1.32
N LEU A 89 9.23 -15.20 -2.16
CA LEU A 89 10.20 -14.24 -2.65
C LEU A 89 10.19 -14.19 -4.18
N VAL A 90 10.59 -13.05 -4.73
CA VAL A 90 10.81 -12.87 -6.16
C VAL A 90 12.12 -12.15 -6.43
N ARG A 91 12.73 -12.49 -7.57
CA ARG A 91 13.87 -11.75 -8.13
C ARG A 91 13.37 -10.77 -9.18
N HIS A 92 13.80 -9.52 -9.04
CA HIS A 92 13.64 -8.51 -10.07
C HIS A 92 14.99 -8.05 -10.61
N THR A 93 15.03 -7.76 -11.91
CA THR A 93 16.08 -6.94 -12.51
C THR A 93 15.55 -5.54 -12.77
N LEU A 94 16.19 -4.53 -12.18
CA LEU A 94 15.83 -3.12 -12.31
C LEU A 94 16.82 -2.42 -13.23
N LYS A 95 16.30 -1.68 -14.19
CA LYS A 95 17.11 -0.75 -14.97
C LYS A 95 17.14 0.60 -14.25
N THR A 96 18.31 0.99 -13.76
CA THR A 96 18.50 2.32 -13.17
C THR A 96 19.14 3.26 -14.20
N PRO A 97 18.88 4.58 -14.14
CA PRO A 97 19.44 5.54 -15.09
C PRO A 97 20.98 5.59 -15.13
N LYS A 98 21.66 5.14 -14.07
CA LYS A 98 23.10 5.26 -13.88
C LYS A 98 23.88 3.93 -13.90
N SER A 99 23.22 2.77 -13.88
CA SER A 99 23.90 1.47 -13.91
C SER A 99 23.97 0.89 -15.32
N GLN A 100 25.14 0.39 -15.73
CA GLN A 100 25.32 -0.29 -17.02
C GLN A 100 24.77 -1.73 -17.02
N GLY A 101 24.61 -2.36 -15.85
CA GLY A 101 24.25 -3.78 -15.70
C GLY A 101 22.88 -4.09 -15.11
N GLY A 102 22.07 -3.09 -14.76
CA GLY A 102 20.85 -3.29 -13.96
C GLY A 102 21.14 -3.74 -12.52
N LEU A 103 20.17 -3.59 -11.62
CA LEU A 103 20.24 -4.06 -10.24
C LEU A 103 19.41 -5.33 -10.10
N CYS A 104 20.01 -6.39 -9.56
CA CYS A 104 19.30 -7.61 -9.21
C CYS A 104 18.84 -7.49 -7.76
N ILE A 105 17.53 -7.53 -7.52
CA ILE A 105 16.96 -7.43 -6.17
C ILE A 105 16.14 -8.66 -5.84
N ILE A 106 16.18 -9.08 -4.59
CA ILE A 106 15.23 -10.07 -4.04
C ILE A 106 14.30 -9.33 -3.09
N THR A 107 13.00 -9.54 -3.26
CA THR A 107 11.96 -8.96 -2.38
C THR A 107 10.84 -9.97 -2.19
N PHE A 108 9.88 -9.63 -1.34
CA PHE A 108 8.64 -10.38 -1.18
C PHE A 108 7.83 -10.43 -2.48
N ALA A 109 7.11 -11.54 -2.69
CA ALA A 109 6.30 -11.77 -3.88
C ALA A 109 4.98 -10.96 -3.86
N GLY A 110 5.07 -9.64 -3.96
CA GLY A 110 3.91 -8.75 -3.93
C GLY A 110 4.27 -7.29 -4.21
N ASP A 111 3.25 -6.46 -4.44
CA ASP A 111 3.38 -5.00 -4.48
C ASP A 111 2.50 -4.33 -3.42
N TYR A 112 2.94 -3.19 -2.89
CA TYR A 112 2.23 -2.50 -1.79
C TYR A 112 0.84 -1.96 -2.17
N ILE A 113 0.47 -1.96 -3.45
CA ILE A 113 -0.82 -1.45 -3.90
C ILE A 113 -1.88 -2.55 -3.80
N LEU A 114 -1.53 -3.80 -4.13
CA LEU A 114 -2.41 -4.96 -3.96
C LEU A 114 -2.22 -5.67 -2.63
N LEU A 115 -1.05 -5.54 -2.02
CA LEU A 115 -0.60 -6.23 -0.81
C LEU A 115 0.15 -5.23 0.09
N PRO A 116 -0.56 -4.31 0.77
CA PRO A 116 0.05 -3.16 1.42
C PRO A 116 0.93 -3.50 2.62
N PHE A 117 0.61 -4.59 3.33
CA PHE A 117 1.48 -5.14 4.36
C PHE A 117 1.92 -6.54 3.96
N GLN A 118 3.21 -6.80 4.13
CA GLN A 118 3.86 -8.05 3.78
C GLN A 118 4.80 -8.44 4.91
N ASP A 119 4.81 -9.72 5.27
CA ASP A 119 5.57 -10.20 6.42
C ASP A 119 5.85 -11.70 6.28
N PHE A 120 6.81 -12.17 7.07
CA PHE A 120 7.14 -13.59 7.20
C PHE A 120 6.00 -14.35 7.87
N VAL A 121 5.82 -15.61 7.49
CA VAL A 121 5.05 -16.58 8.28
C VAL A 121 6.03 -17.36 9.12
N VAL A 122 5.92 -17.24 10.44
CA VAL A 122 6.89 -17.84 11.37
C VAL A 122 6.16 -18.33 12.61
N GLU A 123 6.44 -19.58 12.99
CA GLU A 123 5.93 -20.15 14.23
C GLU A 123 6.42 -19.33 15.44
N PRO A 124 5.51 -18.86 16.34
CA PRO A 124 5.88 -17.94 17.40
C PRO A 124 6.99 -18.43 18.35
N SER A 125 7.01 -19.73 18.65
CA SER A 125 7.96 -20.38 19.57
C SER A 125 9.37 -20.49 19.01
N ARG A 126 9.53 -20.41 17.68
CA ARG A 126 10.79 -20.61 16.94
C ARG A 126 11.23 -19.36 16.19
N ARG A 127 10.66 -18.20 16.51
CA ARG A 127 10.78 -16.99 15.70
C ARG A 127 12.21 -16.52 15.51
N GLN A 128 13.01 -16.55 16.57
CA GLN A 128 14.40 -16.10 16.54
C GLN A 128 15.22 -16.94 15.57
N GLU A 129 15.13 -18.26 15.72
CA GLU A 129 15.90 -19.24 14.95
C GLU A 129 15.48 -19.26 13.48
N VAL A 130 14.17 -19.18 13.18
CA VAL A 130 13.65 -19.15 11.81
C VAL A 130 14.12 -17.89 11.08
N ILE A 131 13.93 -16.71 11.68
CA ILE A 131 14.31 -15.44 11.03
C ILE A 131 15.82 -15.37 10.85
N SER A 132 16.61 -15.76 11.85
CA SER A 132 18.07 -15.82 11.73
C SER A 132 18.49 -16.74 10.56
N SER A 133 17.92 -17.94 10.49
CA SER A 133 18.20 -18.89 9.39
C SER A 133 17.80 -18.34 8.02
N PHE A 134 16.67 -17.64 7.91
CA PHE A 134 16.26 -16.97 6.66
C PHE A 134 17.24 -15.88 6.24
N LEU A 135 17.64 -15.00 7.15
CA LEU A 135 18.56 -13.92 6.80
C LEU A 135 19.97 -14.45 6.46
N GLU A 136 20.43 -15.52 7.09
CA GLU A 136 21.67 -16.21 6.70
C GLU A 136 21.58 -16.78 5.28
N ARG A 137 20.46 -17.41 4.92
CA ARG A 137 20.24 -17.91 3.56
C ARG A 137 20.19 -16.79 2.54
N ILE A 138 19.56 -15.67 2.88
CA ILE A 138 19.53 -14.46 2.05
C ILE A 138 20.93 -13.88 1.89
N ALA A 139 21.73 -13.81 2.96
CA ALA A 139 23.13 -13.36 2.90
C ALA A 139 23.97 -14.22 1.93
N GLN A 140 23.73 -15.52 1.87
CA GLN A 140 24.38 -16.40 0.88
C GLN A 140 23.97 -16.06 -0.56
N LEU A 141 22.70 -15.74 -0.80
CA LEU A 141 22.20 -15.31 -2.12
C LEU A 141 22.78 -13.96 -2.55
N LEU A 142 22.98 -13.03 -1.62
CA LEU A 142 23.63 -11.75 -1.90
C LEU A 142 25.08 -11.97 -2.36
N LYS A 143 25.83 -12.84 -1.68
CA LYS A 143 27.20 -13.22 -2.06
C LYS A 143 27.28 -13.90 -3.43
N ALA A 144 26.18 -14.50 -3.90
CA ALA A 144 26.08 -15.12 -5.21
C ALA A 144 25.77 -14.13 -6.36
N GLY A 145 25.67 -12.83 -6.09
CA GLY A 145 25.57 -11.77 -7.11
C GLY A 145 24.27 -10.97 -7.12
N CYS A 146 23.40 -11.10 -6.10
CA CYS A 146 22.26 -10.19 -5.94
C CYS A 146 22.71 -8.86 -5.33
N SER A 147 22.20 -7.74 -5.83
CA SER A 147 22.59 -6.40 -5.38
C SER A 147 22.11 -6.12 -3.95
N PHE A 148 20.85 -6.41 -3.65
CA PHE A 148 20.32 -6.34 -2.29
C PHE A 148 19.04 -7.16 -2.12
N PHE A 149 18.71 -7.42 -0.86
CA PHE A 149 17.43 -7.97 -0.44
C PHE A 149 16.63 -6.85 0.24
N TRP A 150 15.33 -6.82 -0.03
CA TRP A 150 14.38 -5.89 0.57
C TRP A 150 13.19 -6.67 1.13
N ALA A 151 13.10 -6.72 2.46
CA ALA A 151 11.87 -7.10 3.14
C ALA A 151 11.02 -5.84 3.27
N GLY A 152 10.09 -5.67 2.33
CA GLY A 152 9.28 -4.47 2.20
C GLY A 152 7.98 -4.52 2.98
N HIS A 153 7.54 -3.34 3.42
CA HIS A 153 6.18 -3.10 3.90
C HIS A 153 5.74 -3.95 5.11
N LEU A 154 6.62 -4.19 6.08
CA LEU A 154 6.24 -4.83 7.32
C LEU A 154 5.40 -3.86 8.17
N PRO A 155 4.28 -4.29 8.77
CA PRO A 155 3.53 -3.41 9.67
C PRO A 155 4.36 -3.11 10.93
N GLU A 156 4.24 -1.89 11.47
CA GLU A 156 4.91 -1.45 12.71
C GLU A 156 4.65 -2.36 13.92
N GLU A 157 3.51 -3.05 13.93
CA GLU A 157 3.11 -3.99 14.97
C GLU A 157 3.51 -5.44 14.66
N SER A 158 4.31 -5.68 13.62
CA SER A 158 4.74 -7.02 13.27
C SER A 158 5.52 -7.65 14.43
N PRO A 159 5.18 -8.90 14.82
CA PRO A 159 5.91 -9.62 15.87
C PRO A 159 7.34 -9.98 15.43
N ASN A 160 7.67 -9.83 14.15
CA ASN A 160 8.96 -10.17 13.58
C ASN A 160 9.98 -9.03 13.67
N LEU A 161 9.56 -7.77 13.89
CA LEU A 161 10.47 -6.60 13.84
C LEU A 161 11.62 -6.66 14.84
N ALA A 162 11.34 -6.99 16.11
CA ALA A 162 12.38 -7.03 17.14
C ALA A 162 13.46 -8.07 16.81
N VAL A 163 13.03 -9.25 16.34
CA VAL A 163 13.92 -10.34 15.92
C VAL A 163 14.67 -9.99 14.65
N LEU A 164 14.03 -9.34 13.67
CA LEU A 164 14.69 -8.86 12.45
C LEU A 164 15.80 -7.87 12.77
N ARG A 165 15.56 -6.89 13.64
CA ARG A 165 16.59 -5.93 14.08
C ARG A 165 17.79 -6.63 14.71
N ALA A 166 17.53 -7.56 15.64
CA ALA A 166 18.59 -8.32 16.32
C ALA A 166 19.38 -9.21 15.33
N SER A 167 18.68 -9.90 14.43
CA SER A 167 19.28 -10.83 13.47
C SER A 167 20.08 -10.09 12.38
N CYS A 168 19.59 -8.93 11.91
CA CYS A 168 20.32 -8.05 10.99
C CYS A 168 21.63 -7.54 11.61
N ALA A 169 21.60 -7.14 12.89
CA ALA A 169 22.82 -6.70 13.59
C ALA A 169 23.87 -7.83 13.68
N ALA A 170 23.44 -9.08 13.89
CA ALA A 170 24.34 -10.24 13.93
C ALA A 170 25.01 -10.53 12.57
N LEU A 171 24.37 -10.18 11.45
CA LEU A 171 24.91 -10.42 10.10
C LEU A 171 26.07 -9.50 9.70
N GLN A 172 26.33 -8.42 10.44
CA GLN A 172 27.41 -7.49 10.14
C GLN A 172 28.79 -8.18 10.08
N GLY A 173 28.98 -9.26 10.84
CA GLY A 173 30.20 -10.08 10.80
C GLY A 173 30.44 -10.83 9.47
N HIS A 174 29.44 -10.91 8.58
CA HIS A 174 29.50 -11.66 7.33
C HIS A 174 29.76 -10.82 6.07
N HIS A 175 30.23 -9.58 6.23
CA HIS A 175 30.40 -8.61 5.12
C HIS A 175 29.05 -8.24 4.46
N ILE A 176 27.96 -8.32 5.22
CA ILE A 176 26.62 -7.88 4.84
C ILE A 176 26.24 -6.72 5.74
N ALA A 177 25.87 -5.60 5.14
CA ALA A 177 25.30 -4.46 5.83
C ALA A 177 23.76 -4.57 5.85
N SER A 178 23.16 -3.93 6.85
CA SER A 178 21.72 -3.88 7.04
C SER A 178 21.25 -2.46 7.30
N LEU A 179 20.09 -2.09 6.75
CA LEU A 179 19.46 -0.80 6.97
C LEU A 179 17.96 -0.96 7.19
N GLU A 180 17.43 -0.27 8.20
CA GLU A 180 15.98 -0.14 8.43
C GLU A 180 15.49 1.23 7.96
N ALA A 181 14.37 1.28 7.26
CA ALA A 181 13.75 2.50 6.76
C ALA A 181 12.22 2.45 6.87
N ILE A 182 11.60 3.62 6.83
CA ILE A 182 10.14 3.78 6.78
C ILE A 182 9.72 4.23 5.38
N SER A 183 8.57 3.75 4.91
CA SER A 183 7.96 4.18 3.65
C SER A 183 7.45 5.62 3.74
N TYR A 184 7.93 6.48 2.85
CA TYR A 184 7.55 7.88 2.72
C TYR A 184 6.98 8.17 1.33
N GLN A 185 6.07 9.14 1.25
CA GLN A 185 5.66 9.77 0.02
C GLN A 185 6.70 10.83 -0.33
N ARG A 186 7.21 10.76 -1.55
CA ARG A 186 8.20 11.68 -2.08
C ARG A 186 7.65 13.11 -2.18
N GLY A 187 8.36 14.07 -1.60
CA GLY A 187 8.10 15.50 -1.72
C GLY A 187 8.67 16.10 -3.00
N GLY A 188 8.31 17.35 -3.27
CA GLY A 188 8.77 18.11 -4.43
C GLY A 188 7.63 18.43 -5.39
N VAL A 189 7.95 18.65 -6.68
CA VAL A 189 6.96 18.91 -7.73
C VAL A 189 6.69 17.60 -8.50
N TRP A 190 5.61 16.93 -8.15
CA TRP A 190 5.22 15.61 -8.66
C TRP A 190 3.73 15.53 -8.95
N PRO A 191 3.24 14.52 -9.72
CA PRO A 191 1.81 14.37 -9.98
C PRO A 191 0.92 14.36 -8.74
N TRP A 192 1.42 13.84 -7.61
CA TRP A 192 0.69 13.77 -6.34
C TRP A 192 0.80 15.02 -5.46
N THR A 193 1.74 15.94 -5.73
CA THR A 193 1.87 17.21 -4.98
C THR A 193 1.37 18.43 -5.77
N ILE A 194 1.39 18.37 -7.11
CA ILE A 194 1.09 19.51 -7.99
C ILE A 194 -0.30 20.11 -7.76
N GLY A 195 -1.31 19.28 -7.48
CA GLY A 195 -2.67 19.75 -7.22
C GLY A 195 -2.73 20.64 -5.96
N GLY A 196 -2.03 20.24 -4.90
CA GLY A 196 -1.94 21.02 -3.66
C GLY A 196 -1.14 22.32 -3.84
N ILE A 197 -0.04 22.26 -4.59
CA ILE A 197 0.78 23.42 -4.94
C ILE A 197 -0.05 24.42 -5.76
N SER A 198 -0.70 23.97 -6.84
CA SER A 198 -1.49 24.81 -7.73
C SER A 198 -2.68 25.46 -7.01
N ALA A 199 -3.40 24.71 -6.17
CA ALA A 199 -4.49 25.26 -5.36
C ALA A 199 -4.00 26.33 -4.38
N THR A 200 -2.84 26.10 -3.75
CA THR A 200 -2.23 27.06 -2.81
C THR A 200 -1.73 28.33 -3.52
N LEU A 201 -1.14 28.20 -4.71
CA LEU A 201 -0.77 29.34 -5.55
C LEU A 201 -2.00 30.16 -5.96
N LYS A 202 -3.08 29.51 -6.38
CA LYS A 202 -4.32 30.18 -6.76
C LYS A 202 -4.91 30.99 -5.60
N GLU A 203 -5.00 30.38 -4.41
CA GLU A 203 -5.46 31.06 -3.20
C GLU A 203 -4.58 32.26 -2.85
N MET A 204 -3.25 32.10 -2.97
CA MET A 204 -2.31 33.20 -2.74
C MET A 204 -2.52 34.34 -3.75
N CYS A 205 -2.73 34.04 -5.04
CA CYS A 205 -3.06 35.06 -6.06
C CYS A 205 -4.31 35.85 -5.65
N GLU A 206 -5.39 35.16 -5.26
CA GLU A 206 -6.65 35.80 -4.85
C GLU A 206 -6.44 36.76 -3.65
N ILE A 207 -5.64 36.35 -2.67
CA ILE A 207 -5.30 37.21 -1.51
C ILE A 207 -4.42 38.40 -1.94
N CYS A 208 -3.37 38.16 -2.72
CA CYS A 208 -2.48 39.20 -3.21
C CYS A 208 -3.24 40.26 -4.02
N THR A 209 -4.12 39.84 -4.95
CA THR A 209 -4.99 40.74 -5.72
C THR A 209 -5.90 41.55 -4.79
N LYS A 210 -6.55 40.90 -3.80
CA LYS A 210 -7.44 41.57 -2.85
C LYS A 210 -6.75 42.69 -2.06
N PHE A 211 -5.47 42.51 -1.73
CA PHE A 211 -4.70 43.48 -0.94
C PHE A 211 -3.75 44.34 -1.78
N GLY A 212 -3.78 44.24 -3.12
CA GLY A 212 -2.93 45.04 -4.01
C GLY A 212 -1.43 44.74 -3.89
N VAL A 213 -1.05 43.52 -3.48
CA VAL A 213 0.34 43.08 -3.33
C VAL A 213 0.75 42.26 -4.55
N THR A 214 1.96 42.46 -5.06
CA THR A 214 2.50 41.70 -6.19
C THR A 214 3.77 40.95 -5.79
N PHE A 215 3.90 39.71 -6.27
CA PHE A 215 5.13 38.91 -6.14
C PHE A 215 5.58 38.49 -7.53
N ASN A 216 6.86 38.69 -7.82
CA ASN A 216 7.42 38.34 -9.11
C ASN A 216 7.26 36.82 -9.37
N GLY A 217 6.73 36.47 -10.55
CA GLY A 217 6.53 35.08 -10.98
C GLY A 217 5.35 34.34 -10.35
N LEU A 218 4.59 34.93 -9.41
CA LEU A 218 3.47 34.24 -8.75
C LEU A 218 2.37 33.82 -9.74
N GLU A 219 1.85 34.76 -10.52
CA GLU A 219 0.77 34.49 -11.49
C GLU A 219 1.21 33.53 -12.59
N GLU A 220 2.44 33.71 -13.10
CA GLU A 220 3.01 32.83 -14.12
C GLU A 220 3.17 31.40 -13.60
N LEU A 221 3.68 31.23 -12.37
CA LEU A 221 3.83 29.92 -11.74
C LEU A 221 2.46 29.28 -11.46
N ALA A 222 1.45 30.06 -11.06
CA ALA A 222 0.09 29.57 -10.88
C ALA A 222 -0.49 29.03 -12.19
N ILE A 223 -0.31 29.75 -13.32
CA ILE A 223 -0.73 29.31 -14.65
C ILE A 223 0.02 28.04 -15.07
N LYS A 224 1.35 28.02 -14.96
CA LYS A 224 2.19 26.87 -15.32
C LYS A 224 1.79 25.61 -14.55
N THR A 225 1.62 25.73 -13.23
CA THR A 225 1.27 24.58 -12.37
C THR A 225 -0.15 24.09 -12.62
N ALA A 226 -1.11 24.99 -12.89
CA ALA A 226 -2.48 24.61 -13.25
C ALA A 226 -2.56 23.88 -14.62
N ALA A 227 -1.65 24.19 -15.54
CA ALA A 227 -1.56 23.52 -16.85
C ALA A 227 -0.79 22.19 -16.83
N CYS A 228 -0.13 21.84 -15.72
CA CYS A 228 0.64 20.61 -15.62
C CYS A 228 -0.26 19.37 -15.65
N THR A 229 0.16 18.37 -16.42
CA THR A 229 -0.47 17.05 -16.44
C THR A 229 0.45 16.03 -15.76
N PRO A 230 -0.07 14.86 -15.30
CA PRO A 230 0.80 13.79 -14.79
C PRO A 230 1.91 13.42 -15.78
N GLN A 231 1.63 13.45 -17.08
CA GLN A 231 2.59 13.15 -18.14
C GLN A 231 3.70 14.20 -18.25
N SER A 232 3.39 15.49 -18.14
CA SER A 232 4.41 16.54 -18.19
C SER A 232 5.37 16.47 -17.00
N LEU A 233 4.92 15.94 -15.87
CA LEU A 233 5.71 15.77 -14.65
C LEU A 233 6.54 14.47 -14.60
N LEU A 234 6.44 13.62 -15.63
CA LEU A 234 7.36 12.49 -15.79
C LEU A 234 8.78 12.95 -16.16
N PHE A 235 8.92 14.13 -16.77
CA PHE A 235 10.20 14.68 -17.20
C PHE A 235 10.93 15.40 -16.05
N PRO A 236 12.15 14.97 -15.66
CA PRO A 236 12.90 15.60 -14.58
C PRO A 236 13.16 17.09 -14.79
N GLY A 237 13.44 17.52 -16.02
CA GLY A 237 13.66 18.94 -16.34
C GLY A 237 12.46 19.82 -16.01
N THR A 238 11.25 19.38 -16.35
CA THR A 238 10.01 20.10 -16.02
C THR A 238 9.83 20.24 -14.52
N ARG A 239 10.02 19.14 -13.76
CA ARG A 239 9.92 19.16 -12.30
C ARG A 239 10.95 20.10 -11.67
N ASN A 240 12.20 20.04 -12.13
CA ASN A 240 13.30 20.81 -11.57
C ASN A 240 13.11 22.32 -11.81
N ASN A 241 12.66 22.72 -13.00
CA ASN A 241 12.38 24.12 -13.31
C ASN A 241 11.25 24.68 -12.43
N LEU A 242 10.13 23.95 -12.32
CA LEU A 242 9.01 24.36 -11.46
C LEU A 242 9.41 24.41 -9.99
N LEU A 243 10.22 23.46 -9.53
CA LEU A 243 10.75 23.44 -8.16
C LEU A 243 11.64 24.67 -7.89
N GLN A 244 12.48 25.05 -8.86
CA GLN A 244 13.34 26.24 -8.74
C GLN A 244 12.52 27.54 -8.68
N GLU A 245 11.52 27.68 -9.55
CA GLU A 245 10.59 28.82 -9.53
C GLU A 245 9.84 28.89 -8.20
N LEU A 246 9.33 27.76 -7.71
CA LEU A 246 8.63 27.67 -6.43
C LEU A 246 9.55 28.00 -5.24
N ASN A 247 10.78 27.51 -5.22
CA ASN A 247 11.74 27.84 -4.15
C ASN A 247 12.08 29.33 -4.13
N THR A 248 12.21 29.96 -5.31
CA THR A 248 12.41 31.41 -5.42
C THR A 248 11.23 32.17 -4.83
N LEU A 249 9.99 31.76 -5.15
CA LEU A 249 8.78 32.35 -4.56
C LEU A 249 8.75 32.19 -3.04
N ILE A 250 9.00 30.97 -2.53
CA ILE A 250 9.04 30.67 -1.09
C ILE A 250 10.03 31.58 -0.37
N ALA A 251 11.24 31.74 -0.90
CA ALA A 251 12.27 32.60 -0.32
C ALA A 251 11.88 34.09 -0.30
N GLY A 252 11.03 34.51 -1.24
CA GLY A 252 10.43 35.84 -1.28
C GLY A 252 9.37 36.02 -0.19
N ILE A 253 8.43 35.08 -0.06
CA ILE A 253 7.31 35.19 0.88
C ILE A 253 7.68 34.88 2.34
N ASP A 254 8.73 34.08 2.59
CA ASP A 254 9.23 33.76 3.93
C ASP A 254 9.60 35.01 4.75
N ARG A 255 9.83 36.14 4.08
CA ARG A 255 10.15 37.43 4.68
C ARG A 255 8.91 38.19 5.18
N HIS A 256 7.71 37.67 4.93
CA HIS A 256 6.44 38.31 5.24
C HIS A 256 5.64 37.44 6.21
N GLU A 257 5.50 37.91 7.45
CA GLU A 257 4.77 37.18 8.51
C GLU A 257 3.32 36.87 8.12
N SER A 258 2.65 37.78 7.42
CA SER A 258 1.28 37.61 6.93
C SER A 258 1.12 36.49 5.89
N LEU A 259 2.22 35.98 5.31
CA LEU A 259 2.23 34.91 4.32
C LEU A 259 2.91 33.63 4.84
N ALA A 260 3.24 33.57 6.13
CA ALA A 260 3.93 32.43 6.73
C ALA A 260 3.16 31.11 6.54
N ASP A 261 1.82 31.14 6.52
CA ASP A 261 1.00 29.95 6.27
C ASP A 261 1.20 29.39 4.86
N PHE A 262 1.24 30.25 3.83
CA PHE A 262 1.53 29.84 2.45
C PHE A 262 2.91 29.21 2.35
N ALA A 263 3.94 29.85 2.93
CA ALA A 263 5.29 29.32 2.93
C ALA A 263 5.36 27.94 3.61
N LYS A 264 4.69 27.79 4.76
CA LYS A 264 4.58 26.52 5.49
C LYS A 264 3.92 25.44 4.64
N ARG A 265 2.80 25.76 3.97
CA ARG A 265 2.08 24.83 3.08
C ARG A 265 2.95 24.41 1.90
N PHE A 266 3.62 25.33 1.23
CA PHE A 266 4.54 24.98 0.14
C PHE A 266 5.67 24.08 0.61
N LYS A 267 6.35 24.44 1.70
CA LYS A 267 7.41 23.61 2.31
C LYS A 267 6.91 22.21 2.67
N SER A 268 5.66 22.06 3.08
CA SER A 268 5.06 20.76 3.36
C SER A 268 4.93 19.87 2.12
N PHE A 269 4.66 20.43 0.94
CA PHE A 269 4.65 19.67 -0.32
C PHE A 269 6.05 19.31 -0.80
N LEU A 270 7.07 20.09 -0.43
CA LEU A 270 8.45 19.86 -0.82
C LEU A 270 9.15 18.79 0.02
N LYS A 271 8.68 18.58 1.25
CA LYS A 271 9.25 17.60 2.18
C LYS A 271 8.66 16.22 1.94
N ASN A 272 9.49 15.18 2.03
CA ASN A 272 8.99 13.81 2.14
C ASN A 272 8.08 13.70 3.38
N SER A 273 7.01 12.93 3.29
CA SER A 273 6.07 12.70 4.39
C SER A 273 5.81 11.21 4.57
N PRO A 274 5.63 10.69 5.79
CA PRO A 274 5.44 9.26 6.00
C PRO A 274 4.15 8.80 5.31
N ILE A 275 4.19 7.61 4.68
CA ILE A 275 2.98 6.96 4.18
C ILE A 275 2.26 6.36 5.38
N LEU A 276 1.06 6.89 5.66
CA LEU A 276 0.27 6.49 6.80
C LEU A 276 -0.79 5.45 6.41
N TYR A 277 -0.96 4.47 7.29
CA TYR A 277 -1.97 3.41 7.21
C TYR A 277 -2.95 3.58 8.38
N PRO A 278 -4.19 4.06 8.13
CA PRO A 278 -5.17 4.27 9.18
C PRO A 278 -5.80 2.94 9.59
N TYR A 279 -5.96 2.76 10.90
CA TYR A 279 -6.60 1.60 11.47
C TYR A 279 -7.43 1.95 12.70
N ILE A 280 -8.46 1.15 12.94
CA ILE A 280 -9.33 1.24 14.11
C ILE A 280 -9.00 0.05 15.00
N GLU A 281 -8.63 0.30 16.25
CA GLU A 281 -8.85 -0.67 17.32
C GLU A 281 -10.34 -0.69 17.60
N LEU A 282 -10.98 -1.79 17.21
CA LEU A 282 -12.42 -1.90 17.25
C LEU A 282 -12.88 -1.97 18.71
N PRO A 283 -13.79 -1.07 19.13
CA PRO A 283 -14.35 -1.11 20.48
C PRO A 283 -15.35 -2.26 20.62
N LEU A 284 -15.87 -2.44 21.85
CA LEU A 284 -16.81 -3.51 22.17
C LEU A 284 -18.18 -3.33 21.50
N ASP A 285 -18.58 -2.09 21.20
CA ASP A 285 -19.86 -1.81 20.58
C ASP A 285 -19.86 -0.61 19.62
N ARG A 286 -20.96 -0.50 18.85
CA ARG A 286 -21.14 0.52 17.82
C ARG A 286 -21.25 1.93 18.40
N GLU A 287 -21.81 2.09 19.59
CA GLU A 287 -22.01 3.41 20.21
C GLU A 287 -20.69 3.97 20.71
N GLU A 288 -19.80 3.15 21.27
CA GLU A 288 -18.44 3.54 21.61
C GLU A 288 -17.66 3.98 20.36
N TYR A 289 -17.75 3.23 19.26
CA TYR A 289 -17.14 3.63 17.99
C TYR A 289 -17.68 4.98 17.50
N LEU A 290 -19.01 5.16 17.44
CA LEU A 290 -19.61 6.43 17.04
C LEU A 290 -19.20 7.58 17.99
N GLY A 291 -19.14 7.31 19.29
CA GLY A 291 -18.67 8.23 20.33
C GLY A 291 -17.24 8.71 20.08
N SER A 292 -16.39 7.84 19.55
CA SER A 292 -15.01 8.16 19.18
C SER A 292 -14.91 9.16 18.03
N LEU A 293 -15.87 9.18 17.09
CA LEU A 293 -15.83 10.04 15.90
C LEU A 293 -16.02 11.54 16.24
N SER A 294 -15.82 12.42 15.26
CA SER A 294 -16.16 13.84 15.44
C SER A 294 -17.68 14.06 15.48
N TYR A 295 -18.12 15.15 16.12
CA TYR A 295 -19.55 15.55 16.11
C TYR A 295 -20.09 15.68 14.68
N SER A 296 -19.31 16.29 13.78
CA SER A 296 -19.70 16.48 12.37
C SER A 296 -19.84 15.15 11.63
N THR A 297 -18.92 14.20 11.83
CA THR A 297 -19.03 12.85 11.24
C THR A 297 -20.24 12.10 11.77
N ARG A 298 -20.49 12.10 13.09
CA ARG A 298 -21.68 11.46 13.68
C ARG A 298 -22.98 12.04 13.12
N ARG A 299 -23.10 13.37 13.10
CA ARG A 299 -24.29 14.07 12.59
C ARG A 299 -24.49 13.80 11.11
N TYR A 300 -23.41 13.77 10.33
CA TYR A 300 -23.43 13.39 8.92
C TYR A 300 -24.00 11.98 8.75
N PHE A 301 -23.44 11.00 9.46
CA PHE A 301 -23.85 9.60 9.34
C PHE A 301 -25.34 9.43 9.66
N ARG A 302 -25.79 9.87 10.84
CA ARG A 302 -27.20 9.74 11.25
C ARG A 302 -28.17 10.38 10.26
N ARG A 303 -27.87 11.60 9.79
CA ARG A 303 -28.72 12.32 8.83
C ARG A 303 -28.80 11.62 7.48
N TYR A 304 -27.66 11.20 6.92
CA TYR A 304 -27.64 10.64 5.57
C TYR A 304 -28.02 9.17 5.54
N LEU A 305 -27.83 8.43 6.64
CA LEU A 305 -28.35 7.07 6.77
C LEU A 305 -29.89 7.09 6.70
N GLY A 306 -30.56 7.91 7.51
CA GLY A 306 -32.03 8.04 7.48
C GLY A 306 -32.54 8.41 6.08
N LYS A 307 -31.95 9.43 5.46
CA LYS A 307 -32.30 9.83 4.08
C LYS A 307 -32.09 8.74 3.04
N PHE A 308 -31.02 7.95 3.17
CA PHE A 308 -30.74 6.87 2.24
C PHE A 308 -31.79 5.76 2.36
N LEU A 309 -32.13 5.37 3.60
CA LEU A 309 -33.15 4.35 3.87
C LEU A 309 -34.56 4.83 3.47
N GLU A 310 -34.94 6.06 3.81
CA GLU A 310 -36.23 6.68 3.42
C GLU A 310 -36.41 6.74 1.90
N ALA A 311 -35.33 6.92 1.15
CA ALA A 311 -35.36 6.91 -0.31
C ALA A 311 -35.48 5.49 -0.90
N GLY A 312 -35.52 4.43 -0.08
CA GLY A 312 -35.55 3.04 -0.52
C GLY A 312 -34.16 2.43 -0.76
N GLY A 313 -33.12 3.03 -0.18
CA GLY A 313 -31.78 2.45 -0.15
C GLY A 313 -31.68 1.34 0.90
N SER A 314 -30.81 0.36 0.66
CA SER A 314 -30.52 -0.72 1.61
C SER A 314 -29.06 -1.17 1.53
N PHE A 315 -28.64 -2.01 2.47
CA PHE A 315 -27.32 -2.64 2.48
C PHE A 315 -27.46 -4.16 2.34
N GLU A 316 -26.50 -4.76 1.66
CA GLU A 316 -26.40 -6.18 1.38
C GLU A 316 -24.98 -6.62 1.75
N ILE A 317 -24.87 -7.79 2.37
CA ILE A 317 -23.59 -8.44 2.64
C ILE A 317 -23.63 -9.78 1.92
N VAL A 318 -22.65 -10.01 1.05
CA VAL A 318 -22.41 -11.32 0.41
C VAL A 318 -21.29 -11.99 1.19
N ARG A 319 -21.64 -13.04 1.93
CA ARG A 319 -20.70 -13.78 2.79
C ARG A 319 -19.81 -14.70 1.95
N PRO A 320 -18.64 -15.12 2.47
CA PRO A 320 -17.67 -15.88 1.67
C PRO A 320 -18.24 -17.11 0.96
N ASP A 321 -19.15 -17.84 1.61
CA ASP A 321 -19.82 -19.03 1.09
C ASP A 321 -20.94 -18.74 0.08
N GLU A 322 -21.34 -17.48 -0.05
CA GLU A 322 -22.39 -17.01 -0.96
C GLU A 322 -21.83 -16.32 -2.22
N ILE A 323 -20.52 -16.04 -2.26
CA ILE A 323 -19.90 -15.27 -3.35
C ILE A 323 -19.98 -16.04 -4.68
N THR A 324 -20.54 -15.38 -5.67
CA THR A 324 -20.60 -15.82 -7.07
C THR A 324 -19.61 -15.06 -7.95
N ALA A 325 -19.41 -15.54 -9.18
CA ALA A 325 -18.63 -14.82 -10.18
C ALA A 325 -19.28 -13.46 -10.53
N GLU A 326 -20.61 -13.40 -10.58
CA GLU A 326 -21.37 -12.18 -10.84
C GLU A 326 -21.16 -11.12 -9.75
N ASP A 327 -21.03 -11.52 -8.48
CA ASP A 327 -20.73 -10.59 -7.38
C ASP A 327 -19.35 -9.96 -7.54
N ILE A 328 -18.37 -10.75 -7.98
CA ILE A 328 -17.01 -10.30 -8.26
C ILE A 328 -17.00 -9.34 -9.47
N GLU A 329 -17.76 -9.63 -10.52
CA GLU A 329 -17.89 -8.71 -11.66
C GLU A 329 -18.56 -7.39 -11.24
N ASP A 330 -19.60 -7.43 -10.41
CA ASP A 330 -20.24 -6.22 -9.87
C ASP A 330 -19.28 -5.38 -9.03
N TYR A 331 -18.46 -6.05 -8.22
CA TYR A 331 -17.39 -5.45 -7.44
C TYR A 331 -16.38 -4.70 -8.32
N ILE A 332 -15.84 -5.37 -9.35
CA ILE A 332 -14.86 -4.80 -10.29
C ILE A 332 -15.52 -3.65 -11.07
N ARG A 333 -16.73 -3.85 -11.58
CA ARG A 333 -17.51 -2.86 -12.34
C ARG A 333 -17.72 -1.58 -11.53
N LEU A 334 -18.19 -1.68 -10.29
CA LEU A 334 -18.44 -0.51 -9.44
C LEU A 334 -17.15 0.23 -9.07
N HIS A 335 -16.03 -0.49 -8.92
CA HIS A 335 -14.73 0.14 -8.72
C HIS A 335 -14.30 0.91 -9.98
N LEU A 336 -14.42 0.30 -11.16
CA LEU A 336 -14.07 0.94 -12.43
C LEU A 336 -14.99 2.10 -12.80
N LEU A 337 -16.30 2.05 -12.48
CA LEU A 337 -17.20 3.19 -12.67
C LEU A 337 -16.76 4.43 -11.89
N ARG A 338 -16.18 4.22 -10.70
CA ARG A 338 -15.70 5.32 -9.86
C ARG A 338 -14.37 5.87 -10.34
N TRP A 339 -13.45 4.98 -10.70
CA TRP A 339 -12.03 5.33 -10.85
C TRP A 339 -11.54 5.33 -12.30
N GLY A 340 -12.14 4.52 -13.18
CA GLY A 340 -11.71 4.33 -14.56
C GLY A 340 -10.20 4.12 -14.67
N ASN A 341 -9.56 4.87 -15.58
CA ASN A 341 -8.12 4.85 -15.79
C ASN A 341 -7.30 5.43 -14.61
N GLY A 342 -7.94 6.06 -13.62
CA GLY A 342 -7.29 6.54 -12.40
C GLY A 342 -7.18 5.48 -11.30
N SER A 343 -7.62 4.24 -11.55
CA SER A 343 -7.50 3.14 -10.61
C SER A 343 -6.08 2.59 -10.58
N HIS A 344 -5.43 2.64 -9.42
CA HIS A 344 -4.13 1.99 -9.19
C HIS A 344 -4.26 0.49 -8.84
N ALA A 345 -5.41 0.07 -8.31
CA ALA A 345 -5.61 -1.31 -7.90
C ALA A 345 -6.15 -2.20 -9.03
N ILE A 346 -6.92 -1.63 -9.95
CA ILE A 346 -7.41 -2.29 -11.17
C ILE A 346 -6.90 -1.50 -12.37
N CYS A 347 -5.75 -1.92 -12.88
CA CYS A 347 -5.08 -1.44 -14.09
C CYS A 347 -4.20 -2.54 -14.70
N GLY A 348 -3.88 -2.44 -16.00
CA GLY A 348 -3.18 -3.51 -16.71
C GLY A 348 -3.94 -4.84 -16.62
N GLU A 349 -3.23 -5.91 -16.27
CA GLU A 349 -3.75 -7.28 -16.16
C GLU A 349 -4.36 -7.60 -14.77
N SER A 350 -4.41 -6.62 -13.85
CA SER A 350 -4.84 -6.88 -12.46
C SER A 350 -6.33 -7.22 -12.28
N ALA A 351 -7.19 -7.01 -13.28
CA ALA A 351 -8.60 -7.43 -13.17
C ALA A 351 -8.73 -8.96 -12.98
N ASP A 352 -7.92 -9.75 -13.69
CA ASP A 352 -7.91 -11.21 -13.57
C ASP A 352 -7.29 -11.66 -12.24
N TYR A 353 -6.30 -10.91 -11.74
CA TYR A 353 -5.81 -11.07 -10.37
C TYR A 353 -6.96 -10.92 -9.37
N HIS A 354 -7.75 -9.84 -9.45
CA HIS A 354 -8.89 -9.61 -8.54
C HIS A 354 -9.94 -10.71 -8.62
N ARG A 355 -10.22 -11.24 -9.82
CA ARG A 355 -11.14 -12.39 -9.97
C ARG A 355 -10.62 -13.62 -9.24
N THR A 356 -9.35 -13.96 -9.47
CA THR A 356 -8.68 -15.13 -8.92
C THR A 356 -8.64 -15.07 -7.39
N ILE A 357 -8.13 -13.96 -6.83
CA ILE A 357 -7.96 -13.81 -5.38
C ILE A 357 -9.29 -13.69 -4.65
N SER A 358 -10.29 -13.01 -5.22
CA SER A 358 -11.59 -12.85 -4.57
C SER A 358 -12.26 -14.22 -4.41
N ALA A 359 -12.23 -15.04 -5.46
CA ALA A 359 -12.77 -16.40 -5.42
C ALA A 359 -11.96 -17.31 -4.47
N ALA A 360 -10.63 -17.33 -4.59
CA ALA A 360 -9.77 -18.18 -3.77
C ALA A 360 -9.88 -17.86 -2.28
N MET A 361 -9.88 -16.57 -1.92
CA MET A 361 -9.98 -16.15 -0.52
C MET A 361 -11.40 -16.29 0.02
N ALA A 362 -12.44 -16.18 -0.81
CA ALA A 362 -13.82 -16.49 -0.42
C ALA A 362 -13.98 -17.97 -0.05
N GLN A 363 -13.38 -18.87 -0.83
CA GLN A 363 -13.35 -20.32 -0.53
C GLN A 363 -12.65 -20.63 0.80
N GLN A 364 -11.70 -19.78 1.24
CA GLN A 364 -11.06 -19.89 2.55
C GLN A 364 -11.86 -19.22 3.68
N GLY A 365 -13.03 -18.66 3.40
CA GLY A 365 -13.83 -17.92 4.38
C GLY A 365 -13.29 -16.51 4.69
N MET A 366 -12.34 -16.02 3.92
CA MET A 366 -11.54 -14.82 4.24
C MET A 366 -11.90 -13.59 3.41
N PHE A 367 -12.81 -13.69 2.44
CA PHE A 367 -13.21 -12.55 1.59
C PHE A 367 -14.72 -12.38 1.56
N LEU A 368 -15.18 -11.14 1.69
CA LEU A 368 -16.60 -10.79 1.67
C LEU A 368 -16.83 -9.46 0.95
N LEU A 369 -18.05 -9.30 0.46
CA LEU A 369 -18.48 -8.09 -0.25
C LEU A 369 -19.64 -7.42 0.47
N PHE A 370 -19.57 -6.10 0.58
CA PHE A 370 -20.67 -5.27 1.04
C PHE A 370 -21.16 -4.43 -0.13
N PHE A 371 -22.48 -4.39 -0.35
CA PHE A 371 -23.11 -3.55 -1.35
C PHE A 371 -24.11 -2.58 -0.71
N ALA A 372 -24.18 -1.38 -1.28
CA ALA A 372 -25.34 -0.50 -1.08
C ALA A 372 -26.26 -0.65 -2.29
N ARG A 373 -27.56 -0.87 -2.03
CA ARG A 373 -28.58 -1.04 -3.06
C ARG A 373 -29.52 0.17 -3.10
N TYR A 374 -30.02 0.48 -4.29
CA TYR A 374 -31.06 1.49 -4.50
C TYR A 374 -31.85 1.13 -5.77
N GLN A 375 -33.18 1.13 -5.69
CA GLN A 375 -34.08 0.77 -6.80
C GLN A 375 -33.68 -0.57 -7.47
N GLY A 376 -33.39 -1.59 -6.66
CA GLY A 376 -33.02 -2.93 -7.13
C GLY A 376 -31.57 -3.07 -7.64
N LYS A 377 -30.79 -1.99 -7.75
CA LYS A 377 -29.41 -2.01 -8.28
C LYS A 377 -28.36 -1.88 -7.18
N ARG A 378 -27.23 -2.57 -7.31
CA ARG A 378 -26.01 -2.32 -6.51
C ARG A 378 -25.33 -1.05 -7.02
N ILE A 379 -25.23 -0.03 -6.17
CA ILE A 379 -24.73 1.32 -6.52
C ILE A 379 -23.40 1.67 -5.84
N ALA A 380 -22.99 0.89 -4.84
CA ALA A 380 -21.67 1.01 -4.22
C ALA A 380 -21.22 -0.35 -3.69
N VAL A 381 -19.91 -0.56 -3.63
CA VAL A 381 -19.26 -1.77 -3.12
C VAL A 381 -18.13 -1.43 -2.16
N HIS A 382 -17.93 -2.30 -1.17
CA HIS A 382 -16.74 -2.34 -0.32
C HIS A 382 -16.35 -3.81 -0.14
N SER A 383 -15.19 -4.20 -0.64
CA SER A 383 -14.64 -5.54 -0.43
C SER A 383 -13.74 -5.55 0.81
N CYS A 384 -13.74 -6.67 1.53
CA CYS A 384 -12.95 -6.83 2.74
C CYS A 384 -12.27 -8.20 2.79
N PHE A 385 -11.12 -8.25 3.45
CA PHE A 385 -10.54 -9.50 3.95
C PHE A 385 -10.79 -9.63 5.45
N ASP A 386 -11.32 -10.77 5.88
CA ASP A 386 -11.51 -11.16 7.28
C ASP A 386 -10.51 -12.27 7.61
N ILE A 387 -9.48 -11.96 8.41
CA ILE A 387 -8.43 -12.92 8.77
C ILE A 387 -8.17 -12.83 10.27
N GLY A 388 -8.41 -13.92 11.00
CA GLY A 388 -8.41 -13.91 12.46
C GLY A 388 -9.43 -12.88 12.99
N SER A 389 -9.03 -12.04 13.95
CA SER A 389 -9.85 -10.96 14.49
C SER A 389 -9.61 -9.60 13.79
N ARG A 390 -9.07 -9.61 12.57
CA ARG A 390 -8.71 -8.43 11.78
C ARG A 390 -9.54 -8.38 10.49
N ARG A 391 -10.19 -7.24 10.25
CA ARG A 391 -10.76 -6.88 8.94
C ARG A 391 -9.86 -5.90 8.21
N GLU A 392 -9.66 -6.09 6.92
CA GLU A 392 -8.99 -5.13 6.04
C GLU A 392 -9.91 -4.74 4.89
N GLY A 393 -10.21 -3.44 4.78
CA GLY A 393 -10.90 -2.89 3.61
C GLY A 393 -9.99 -2.93 2.39
N TYR A 394 -10.38 -3.67 1.36
CA TYR A 394 -9.54 -3.91 0.20
C TYR A 394 -9.80 -2.91 -0.92
N LEU A 395 -10.97 -2.97 -1.56
CA LEU A 395 -11.36 -2.04 -2.62
C LEU A 395 -12.75 -1.46 -2.40
N THR A 396 -12.95 -0.25 -2.94
CA THR A 396 -14.20 0.48 -2.83
C THR A 396 -14.60 1.06 -4.17
N GLY A 397 -15.86 0.83 -4.54
CA GLY A 397 -16.44 1.28 -5.80
C GLY A 397 -17.78 1.96 -5.58
N ARG A 398 -18.18 2.80 -6.54
CA ARG A 398 -19.52 3.39 -6.56
C ARG A 398 -19.87 3.90 -7.94
N ASP A 399 -21.14 3.85 -8.23
CA ASP A 399 -21.71 4.50 -9.40
C ASP A 399 -21.78 6.04 -9.16
N PRO A 400 -21.16 6.87 -10.03
CA PRO A 400 -21.15 8.33 -9.87
C PRO A 400 -22.53 8.97 -9.99
N ASP A 401 -23.50 8.34 -10.66
CA ASP A 401 -24.86 8.89 -10.83
C ASP A 401 -25.59 9.00 -9.48
N TYR A 402 -25.21 8.15 -8.52
CA TYR A 402 -25.81 8.09 -7.19
C TYR A 402 -24.99 8.84 -6.13
N THR A 403 -24.04 9.71 -6.51
CA THR A 403 -23.19 10.48 -5.58
C THR A 403 -24.02 11.23 -4.52
N LYS A 404 -25.20 11.73 -4.88
CA LYS A 404 -26.09 12.48 -4.00
C LYS A 404 -26.63 11.64 -2.83
N LEU A 405 -26.73 10.32 -3.00
CA LEU A 405 -27.20 9.39 -1.96
C LEU A 405 -26.15 9.12 -0.88
N ARG A 406 -24.89 9.50 -1.10
CA ARG A 406 -23.77 9.29 -0.15
C ARG A 406 -23.52 7.83 0.22
N ALA A 407 -24.04 6.88 -0.57
CA ALA A 407 -24.05 5.45 -0.28
C ALA A 407 -22.67 4.88 0.08
N GLY A 408 -21.61 5.22 -0.66
CA GLY A 408 -20.27 4.70 -0.38
C GLY A 408 -19.71 5.07 1.00
N ARG A 409 -20.01 6.28 1.52
CA ARG A 409 -19.55 6.68 2.86
C ARG A 409 -20.36 6.00 3.96
N LEU A 410 -21.66 5.79 3.73
CA LEU A 410 -22.53 5.05 4.64
C LEU A 410 -22.13 3.58 4.69
N LEU A 411 -21.89 2.97 3.52
CA LEU A 411 -21.43 1.58 3.38
C LEU A 411 -20.13 1.34 4.16
N TYR A 412 -19.18 2.28 4.12
CA TYR A 412 -17.95 2.18 4.89
C TYR A 412 -18.17 2.09 6.41
N ILE A 413 -19.15 2.82 6.97
CA ILE A 413 -19.47 2.69 8.40
C ILE A 413 -20.17 1.36 8.68
N GLN A 414 -21.00 0.87 7.75
CA GLN A 414 -21.64 -0.44 7.89
C GLN A 414 -20.63 -1.59 7.91
N THR A 415 -19.55 -1.52 7.13
CA THR A 415 -18.48 -2.54 7.17
C THR A 415 -17.75 -2.56 8.51
N ILE A 416 -17.59 -1.38 9.15
CA ILE A 416 -17.01 -1.26 10.49
C ILE A 416 -17.97 -1.82 11.55
N PHE A 417 -19.26 -1.50 11.46
CA PHE A 417 -20.26 -2.05 12.37
C PHE A 417 -20.34 -3.57 12.30
N ASP A 418 -20.35 -4.17 11.11
CA ASP A 418 -20.34 -5.64 10.98
C ASP A 418 -19.08 -6.26 11.61
N ALA A 419 -17.92 -5.59 11.55
CA ALA A 419 -16.71 -6.08 12.21
C ALA A 419 -16.83 -6.03 13.75
N ILE A 420 -17.38 -4.93 14.28
CA ILE A 420 -17.66 -4.78 15.72
C ILE A 420 -18.65 -5.85 16.19
N ASP A 421 -19.74 -6.06 15.46
CA ASP A 421 -20.76 -7.07 15.82
C ASP A 421 -20.20 -8.49 15.85
N LYS A 422 -19.18 -8.76 15.03
CA LYS A 422 -18.46 -10.04 15.01
C LYS A 422 -17.37 -10.15 16.08
N GLY A 423 -17.15 -9.11 16.89
CA GLY A 423 -16.12 -9.10 17.93
C GLY A 423 -14.70 -9.02 17.38
N PHE A 424 -14.50 -8.45 16.19
CA PHE A 424 -13.15 -8.21 15.67
C PHE A 424 -12.45 -7.15 16.51
N SER A 425 -11.13 -7.24 16.61
CA SER A 425 -10.30 -6.31 17.40
C SER A 425 -9.67 -5.20 16.54
N ARG A 426 -9.56 -5.40 15.22
CA ARG A 426 -8.88 -4.45 14.32
C ARG A 426 -9.59 -4.29 12.98
N TYR A 427 -9.71 -3.05 12.51
CA TYR A 427 -10.14 -2.72 11.16
C TYR A 427 -9.07 -1.87 10.46
N GLU A 428 -8.52 -2.37 9.36
CA GLU A 428 -7.55 -1.69 8.52
C GLU A 428 -8.25 -1.01 7.35
N LEU A 429 -7.96 0.27 7.14
CA LEU A 429 -8.61 1.07 6.10
C LEU A 429 -7.78 1.08 4.80
N GLY A 430 -6.59 0.46 4.79
CA GLY A 430 -5.60 0.51 3.71
C GLY A 430 -4.96 1.89 3.54
N VAL A 431 -3.93 2.00 2.69
CA VAL A 431 -3.09 3.22 2.55
C VAL A 431 -3.88 4.54 2.38
N ILE A 432 -3.40 5.62 3.00
CA ILE A 432 -3.95 6.97 2.81
C ILE A 432 -3.56 7.50 1.43
N GLY A 433 -4.44 7.26 0.46
CA GLY A 433 -4.52 8.07 -0.77
C GLY A 433 -5.62 9.13 -0.71
N PHE A 434 -6.52 9.06 0.28
CA PHE A 434 -7.72 9.90 0.32
C PHE A 434 -8.09 10.33 1.74
N GLY A 435 -8.07 11.64 1.99
CA GLY A 435 -8.32 12.24 3.32
C GLY A 435 -9.67 11.91 3.96
N TYR A 436 -10.65 11.35 3.22
CA TYR A 436 -11.94 10.97 3.80
C TYR A 436 -11.81 9.81 4.82
N LYS A 437 -10.81 8.93 4.67
CA LYS A 437 -10.58 7.80 5.59
C LYS A 437 -10.31 8.29 7.02
N MET A 438 -9.62 9.44 7.15
CA MET A 438 -9.33 10.10 8.43
C MET A 438 -10.59 10.54 9.18
N SER A 439 -11.75 10.60 8.52
CA SER A 439 -13.01 10.91 9.21
C SER A 439 -13.58 9.75 10.03
N PHE A 440 -13.07 8.52 9.83
CA PHE A 440 -13.52 7.29 10.50
C PHE A 440 -12.59 6.83 11.61
N VAL A 441 -11.44 7.49 11.79
CA VAL A 441 -10.30 6.91 12.52
C VAL A 441 -9.44 7.99 13.14
N LYS A 442 -8.73 7.64 14.22
CA LYS A 442 -7.78 8.53 14.92
C LYS A 442 -6.35 8.03 14.91
N LYS A 443 -6.16 6.72 14.70
CA LYS A 443 -4.86 6.06 14.72
C LYS A 443 -4.35 5.82 13.30
N THR A 444 -3.05 5.92 13.16
CA THR A 444 -2.31 5.59 11.95
C THR A 444 -1.05 4.85 12.32
N THR A 445 -0.59 3.97 11.45
CA THR A 445 0.71 3.30 11.56
C THR A 445 1.51 3.53 10.28
N VAL A 446 2.77 3.11 10.26
CA VAL A 446 3.67 3.15 9.11
C VAL A 446 4.12 1.75 8.72
N ALA A 447 4.77 1.64 7.57
CA ALA A 447 5.37 0.40 7.12
C ALA A 447 6.90 0.48 7.25
N HIS A 448 7.49 -0.54 7.87
CA HIS A 448 8.93 -0.75 8.04
C HIS A 448 9.49 -1.54 6.87
N ASN A 449 10.73 -1.22 6.50
CA ASN A 449 11.45 -1.84 5.41
C ASN A 449 12.85 -2.21 5.88
N PHE A 450 13.26 -3.45 5.66
CA PHE A 450 14.61 -3.91 5.96
C PHE A 450 15.36 -4.20 4.67
N PHE A 451 16.58 -3.68 4.59
CA PHE A 451 17.48 -3.90 3.47
C PHE A 451 18.71 -4.67 3.95
N LEU A 452 19.09 -5.70 3.20
CA LEU A 452 20.38 -6.39 3.35
C LEU A 452 21.16 -6.28 2.05
N TYR A 453 22.44 -5.93 2.13
CA TYR A 453 23.28 -5.67 0.96
C TYR A 453 24.75 -5.95 1.27
N PRO A 454 25.59 -6.25 0.26
CA PRO A 454 27.03 -6.37 0.45
C PRO A 454 27.63 -5.10 1.09
N ALA A 455 28.45 -5.25 2.13
CA ALA A 455 28.94 -4.14 2.94
C ALA A 455 29.90 -3.18 2.20
N ASP A 456 30.41 -3.61 1.04
CA ASP A 456 31.24 -2.82 0.13
C ASP A 456 30.41 -1.94 -0.83
N GLN A 457 29.08 -2.02 -0.77
CA GLN A 457 28.16 -1.22 -1.58
C GLN A 457 27.45 -0.16 -0.74
N GLU A 458 27.09 0.95 -1.38
CA GLU A 458 26.22 1.97 -0.78
C GLU A 458 24.81 1.85 -1.36
N LEU A 459 23.80 1.74 -0.48
CA LEU A 459 22.41 1.83 -0.89
C LEU A 459 21.98 3.29 -1.07
N ASN A 460 21.72 3.66 -2.32
CA ASN A 460 21.13 4.94 -2.66
C ASN A 460 19.68 4.74 -3.14
N PHE A 461 18.73 4.94 -2.23
CA PHE A 461 17.30 4.75 -2.49
C PHE A 461 16.79 5.57 -3.69
N ASP A 462 17.34 6.76 -3.94
CA ASP A 462 16.94 7.61 -5.08
C ASP A 462 17.34 7.02 -6.44
N GLN A 463 18.10 5.93 -6.49
CA GLN A 463 18.42 5.25 -7.75
C GLN A 463 17.35 4.24 -8.17
N PHE A 464 16.54 3.73 -7.25
CA PHE A 464 15.58 2.65 -7.52
C PHE A 464 14.18 2.86 -6.96
N PHE A 465 13.95 3.81 -6.05
CA PHE A 465 12.63 4.31 -5.66
C PHE A 465 12.33 5.64 -6.37
N LEU A 466 12.08 5.60 -7.67
CA LEU A 466 11.88 6.78 -8.53
C LEU A 466 10.43 7.30 -8.54
N GLY A 467 9.52 6.59 -7.91
CA GLY A 467 8.07 6.82 -7.95
C GLY A 467 7.52 7.62 -6.77
N PHE A 468 6.26 7.31 -6.45
CA PHE A 468 5.50 7.89 -5.34
C PHE A 468 6.15 7.60 -3.99
N GLU A 469 6.55 6.35 -3.79
CA GLU A 469 7.22 5.89 -2.57
C GLU A 469 8.72 6.21 -2.63
N CYS A 470 9.25 6.69 -1.51
CA CYS A 470 10.67 6.77 -1.19
C CYS A 470 10.90 6.19 0.20
N MET A 471 12.17 5.96 0.55
CA MET A 471 12.56 5.36 1.83
C MET A 471 13.37 6.35 2.65
N GLU A 472 12.99 6.53 3.91
CA GLU A 472 13.73 7.34 4.88
C GLU A 472 14.33 6.42 5.95
N PRO A 473 15.68 6.34 6.05
CA PRO A 473 16.35 5.58 7.10
C PRO A 473 15.86 5.95 8.50
N ILE A 474 15.63 4.94 9.35
CA ILE A 474 15.48 5.17 10.78
C ILE A 474 16.88 5.44 11.32
N ARG A 475 17.14 6.68 11.75
CA ARG A 475 18.37 6.98 12.49
C ARG A 475 18.21 6.41 13.89
N GLY A 476 19.04 5.41 14.21
CA GLY A 476 19.12 4.80 15.54
C GLY A 476 19.61 5.75 16.62
#